data_AF-A0A1A8DVL6-F1
#
_entry.id   AF-A0A1A8DVL6-F1
#
_cell.length_a   1.000
_cell.length_b   1.000
_cell.length_c   1.000
_cell.angle_alpha   90.00
_cell.angle_beta   90.00
_cell.angle_gamma   90.00
#
_symmetry.space_group_name_H-M   'P 1'
#
loop_
_entity.id
_entity.type
_entity.pdbx_description
1 polymer ?
#
loop_
_entity_poly.entity_id
_entity_poly.type
_entity_poly.pdbx_seq_one_letter_code
_entity_poly.pdbx_strand_id
1 'polypeptide(L)'
;KLLQRLLTDRRRSVNSMLLEGPRLVEAHPGEEGEQAKVKLSTLTQKWETLQLQAEKRRVNLELILPKAQQFQDGVELLQQWLISVEQTLAELRNAERVMMHLSEATDKAKAVVDEIQAQTAELVKIQKSADNLMEAISEEEAQQVQEKMDSLRIRCSVLSLSSLDVLQRLEQALEASSRCTSSQEDLHLWLGRIERELLGAAGAQTHSGDAVLCAAEKQRLEQAVVKEMAWFNNTALSLEKLKTTDLDPKVIADQLNEQKILAVEILQHKFNIEKMVKIAEIL
;
A
#
# COMPACT_ATOMS: atom_id res chain seq x y z
N LYS A 1 30.77 27.24 -5.14
CA LYS A 1 31.14 28.43 -4.31
C LYS A 1 32.64 28.49 -3.99
N LEU A 2 33.29 27.44 -3.48
CA LEU A 2 34.74 27.46 -3.18
C LEU A 2 35.64 27.71 -4.42
N LEU A 3 35.38 27.01 -5.53
CA LEU A 3 36.17 27.14 -6.76
C LEU A 3 36.22 28.59 -7.29
N GLN A 4 35.07 29.26 -7.37
CA GLN A 4 35.02 30.66 -7.80
C GLN A 4 35.79 31.61 -6.86
N ARG A 5 35.73 31.36 -5.55
CA ARG A 5 36.50 32.15 -4.58
C ARG A 5 38.00 32.02 -4.84
N LEU A 6 38.49 30.79 -4.99
CA LEU A 6 39.90 30.51 -5.29
C LEU A 6 40.36 31.16 -6.61
N LEU A 7 39.51 31.14 -7.65
CA LEU A 7 39.79 31.80 -8.93
C LEU A 7 39.80 33.33 -8.79
N THR A 8 38.90 33.90 -7.99
CA THR A 8 38.86 35.33 -7.72
C THR A 8 40.11 35.80 -6.96
N ASP A 9 40.55 35.02 -5.97
CA ASP A 9 41.75 35.32 -5.18
C ASP A 9 43.01 35.34 -6.05
N ARG A 10 43.11 34.42 -7.02
CA ARG A 10 44.26 34.35 -7.94
C ARG A 10 44.17 35.31 -9.13
N ARG A 11 42.98 35.80 -9.48
CA ARG A 11 42.75 36.68 -10.63
C ARG A 11 43.65 37.91 -10.64
N ARG A 12 43.81 38.60 -9.50
CA ARG A 12 44.66 39.80 -9.42
C ARG A 12 46.12 39.48 -9.74
N SER A 13 46.66 38.40 -9.17
CA SER A 13 48.06 38.00 -9.37
C SER A 13 48.32 37.57 -10.81
N VAL A 14 47.43 36.76 -11.40
CA VAL A 14 47.57 36.32 -12.79
C VAL A 14 47.43 37.50 -13.75
N ASN A 15 46.46 38.40 -13.55
CA ASN A 15 46.30 39.59 -14.37
C ASN A 15 47.55 40.49 -14.32
N SER A 16 48.19 40.62 -13.15
CA SER A 16 49.44 41.38 -13.00
C SER A 16 50.57 40.76 -13.84
N MET A 17 50.75 39.43 -13.75
CA MET A 17 51.79 38.72 -14.53
C MET A 17 51.51 38.78 -16.04
N LEU A 18 50.25 38.72 -16.46
CA LEU A 18 49.87 38.83 -17.86
C LEU A 18 50.03 40.25 -18.42
N LEU A 19 49.89 41.29 -17.58
CA LEU A 19 50.08 42.68 -17.98
C LEU A 19 51.56 43.07 -18.06
N GLU A 20 52.37 42.66 -17.08
CA GLU A 20 53.79 43.03 -17.00
C GLU A 20 54.73 42.08 -17.75
N GLY A 21 54.33 40.81 -17.91
CA GLY A 21 55.11 39.77 -18.57
C GLY A 21 55.59 40.11 -19.99
N PRO A 22 54.76 40.70 -20.88
CA PRO A 22 55.20 41.06 -22.23
C PRO A 22 56.34 42.08 -22.24
N ARG A 23 56.29 43.08 -21.35
CA ARG A 23 57.35 44.09 -21.21
C ARG A 23 58.66 43.49 -20.73
N LEU A 24 58.59 42.49 -19.84
CA LEU A 24 59.77 41.78 -19.34
C LEU A 24 60.42 40.91 -20.42
N VAL A 25 59.61 40.27 -21.28
CA VAL A 25 60.10 39.49 -22.43
C VAL A 25 60.80 40.39 -23.45
N GLU A 26 60.24 41.56 -23.77
CA GLU A 26 60.84 42.53 -24.69
C GLU A 26 62.18 43.09 -24.18
N ALA A 27 62.33 43.24 -22.86
CA ALA A 27 63.53 43.75 -22.22
C ALA A 27 64.71 42.75 -22.20
N HIS A 28 64.48 41.46 -22.46
CA HIS A 28 65.50 40.40 -22.36
C HIS A 28 65.56 39.56 -23.65
N PRO A 29 66.10 40.10 -24.76
CA PRO A 29 66.19 39.37 -26.02
C PRO A 29 67.19 38.21 -25.93
N GLY A 30 66.82 37.05 -26.48
CA GLY A 30 67.63 35.83 -26.46
C GLY A 30 66.82 34.59 -26.11
N GLU A 31 67.51 33.49 -25.81
CA GLU A 31 66.87 32.19 -25.48
C GLU A 31 65.98 32.28 -24.22
N GLU A 32 66.40 33.04 -23.22
CA GLU A 32 65.64 33.25 -21.98
C GLU A 32 64.33 34.02 -22.21
N GLY A 33 64.37 35.06 -23.05
CA GLY A 33 63.19 35.84 -23.44
C GLY A 33 62.17 35.00 -24.21
N GLU A 34 62.63 34.17 -25.16
CA GLU A 34 61.72 33.28 -25.88
C GLU A 34 61.16 32.16 -25.00
N GLN A 35 61.96 31.63 -24.06
CA GLN A 35 61.45 30.69 -23.07
C GLN A 35 60.38 31.34 -22.16
N ALA A 36 60.60 32.60 -21.74
CA ALA A 36 59.65 33.37 -20.94
C ALA A 36 58.35 33.67 -21.73
N LYS A 37 58.46 33.99 -23.02
CA LYS A 37 57.31 34.20 -23.92
C LYS A 37 56.45 32.95 -24.04
N VAL A 38 57.06 31.77 -24.22
CA VAL A 38 56.34 30.48 -24.28
C VAL A 38 55.66 30.16 -22.95
N LYS A 39 56.33 30.43 -21.82
CA LYS A 39 55.72 30.24 -20.49
C LYS A 39 54.53 31.18 -20.27
N LEU A 40 54.63 32.44 -20.70
CA LEU A 40 53.58 33.43 -20.59
C LEU A 40 52.36 33.05 -21.45
N SER A 41 52.57 32.67 -22.71
CA SER A 41 51.48 32.22 -23.59
C SER A 41 50.78 30.97 -23.04
N THR A 42 51.55 30.02 -22.51
CA THR A 42 51.01 28.83 -21.84
C THR A 42 50.18 29.20 -20.61
N LEU A 43 50.64 30.16 -19.80
CA LEU A 43 49.91 30.64 -18.63
C LEU A 43 48.58 31.29 -19.03
N THR A 44 48.59 32.15 -20.05
CA THR A 44 47.37 32.77 -20.60
C THR A 44 46.36 31.71 -21.01
N GLN A 45 46.77 30.76 -21.85
CA GLN A 45 45.89 29.70 -22.34
C GLN A 45 45.31 28.85 -21.21
N LYS A 46 46.14 28.45 -20.23
CA LYS A 46 45.68 27.66 -19.08
C LYS A 46 44.72 28.45 -18.20
N TRP A 47 44.98 29.73 -17.96
CA TRP A 47 44.12 30.59 -17.15
C TRP A 47 42.76 30.79 -17.80
N GLU A 48 42.72 31.10 -19.09
CA GLU A 48 41.48 31.27 -19.86
C GLU A 48 40.67 29.97 -19.90
N THR A 49 41.33 28.84 -20.17
CA THR A 49 40.70 27.51 -20.18
C THR A 49 40.08 27.18 -18.82
N LEU A 50 40.82 27.42 -17.74
CA LEU A 50 40.35 27.15 -16.38
C LEU A 50 39.14 28.01 -16.03
N GLN A 51 39.17 29.30 -16.39
CA GLN A 51 38.06 30.23 -16.15
C GLN A 51 36.80 29.81 -16.92
N LEU A 52 36.95 29.44 -18.18
CA LEU A 52 35.85 28.94 -19.01
C LEU A 52 35.24 27.65 -18.46
N GLN A 53 36.09 26.68 -18.09
CA GLN A 53 35.63 25.40 -17.52
C GLN A 53 34.94 25.58 -16.17
N ALA A 54 35.48 26.45 -15.31
CA ALA A 54 34.89 26.74 -14.01
C ALA A 54 33.53 27.43 -14.13
N GLU A 55 33.40 28.35 -15.08
CA GLU A 55 32.14 29.04 -15.35
C GLU A 55 31.10 28.09 -15.95
N LYS A 56 31.48 27.27 -16.94
CA LYS A 56 30.61 26.22 -17.50
C LYS A 56 30.13 25.27 -16.41
N ARG A 57 31.03 24.80 -15.54
CA ARG A 57 30.66 23.93 -14.40
C ARG A 57 29.69 24.61 -13.46
N ARG A 58 29.88 25.89 -13.16
CA ARG A 58 28.98 26.65 -12.29
C ARG A 58 27.57 26.74 -12.88
N VAL A 59 27.46 27.18 -14.14
CA VAL A 59 26.16 27.33 -14.82
C VAL A 59 25.43 25.99 -14.87
N ASN A 60 26.13 24.89 -15.18
CA ASN A 60 25.54 23.56 -15.16
C ASN A 60 25.03 23.17 -13.77
N LEU A 61 25.82 23.38 -12.72
CA LEU A 61 25.39 23.06 -11.35
C LEU A 61 24.20 23.91 -10.88
N GLU A 62 24.15 25.19 -11.25
CA GLU A 62 23.02 26.08 -10.95
C GLU A 62 21.74 25.69 -11.71
N LEU A 63 21.88 25.09 -12.89
CA LEU A 63 20.76 24.54 -13.65
C LEU A 63 20.27 23.20 -13.08
N ILE A 64 21.19 22.29 -12.72
CA ILE A 64 20.86 20.92 -12.30
C ILE A 64 20.30 20.89 -10.87
N LEU A 65 20.89 21.65 -9.94
CA LEU A 65 20.54 21.61 -8.52
C LEU A 65 19.03 21.77 -8.25
N PRO A 66 18.34 22.80 -8.74
CA PRO A 66 16.90 22.96 -8.46
C PRO A 66 16.06 21.84 -9.08
N LYS A 67 16.44 21.32 -10.26
CA LYS A 67 15.75 20.18 -10.90
C LYS A 67 15.91 18.90 -10.08
N ALA A 68 17.13 18.66 -9.57
CA ALA A 68 17.44 17.50 -8.75
C ALA A 68 16.70 17.56 -7.40
N GLN A 69 16.62 18.74 -6.78
CA GLN A 69 15.85 18.97 -5.55
C GLN A 69 14.36 18.70 -5.78
N GLN A 70 13.76 19.29 -6.82
CA GLN A 70 12.35 19.09 -7.13
C GLN A 70 12.01 17.60 -7.34
N PHE A 71 12.86 16.87 -8.06
CA PHE A 71 12.69 15.43 -8.25
C PHE A 71 12.80 14.67 -6.93
N GLN A 72 13.86 14.94 -6.17
CA GLN A 72 14.12 14.25 -4.91
C GLN A 72 13.02 14.48 -3.88
N ASP A 73 12.54 15.72 -3.73
CA ASP A 73 11.47 16.08 -2.81
C ASP A 73 10.18 15.31 -3.17
N GLY A 74 9.82 15.26 -4.46
CA GLY A 74 8.66 14.49 -4.92
C GLY A 74 8.79 13.00 -4.66
N VAL A 75 9.98 12.44 -4.88
CA VAL A 75 10.27 11.03 -4.61
C VAL A 75 10.23 10.70 -3.12
N GLU A 76 10.72 11.57 -2.24
CA GLU A 76 10.64 11.39 -0.79
C GLU A 76 9.21 11.42 -0.29
N LEU A 77 8.41 12.40 -0.73
CA LEU A 77 6.99 12.51 -0.39
C LEU A 77 6.21 11.27 -0.83
N LEU A 78 6.42 10.81 -2.08
CA LEU A 78 5.75 9.61 -2.57
C LEU A 78 6.16 8.36 -1.79
N GLN A 79 7.44 8.20 -1.44
CA GLN A 79 7.90 7.06 -0.64
C GLN A 79 7.28 7.04 0.76
N GLN A 80 7.21 8.19 1.43
CA GLN A 80 6.58 8.29 2.75
C GLN A 80 5.10 7.91 2.68
N TRP A 81 4.40 8.40 1.66
CA TRP A 81 3.01 8.04 1.40
C TRP A 81 2.83 6.54 1.14
N LEU A 82 3.68 5.94 0.27
CA LEU A 82 3.65 4.50 -0.01
C LEU A 82 3.79 3.67 1.27
N ILE A 83 4.73 4.01 2.15
CA ILE A 83 4.92 3.32 3.43
C ILE A 83 3.66 3.41 4.30
N SER A 84 3.04 4.59 4.39
CA SER A 84 1.82 4.81 5.17
C SER A 84 0.64 3.96 4.67
N VAL A 85 0.45 3.91 3.36
CA VAL A 85 -0.63 3.11 2.75
C VAL A 85 -0.35 1.61 2.89
N GLU A 86 0.89 1.17 2.73
CA GLU A 86 1.30 -0.23 2.96
C GLU A 86 1.03 -0.68 4.40
N GLN A 87 1.30 0.17 5.39
CA GLN A 87 0.97 -0.09 6.80
C GLN A 87 -0.54 -0.19 6.99
N THR A 88 -1.31 0.72 6.40
CA THR A 88 -2.77 0.69 6.45
C THR A 88 -3.34 -0.61 5.85
N LEU A 89 -2.82 -1.06 4.70
CA LEU A 89 -3.21 -2.33 4.10
C LEU A 89 -2.85 -3.54 4.98
N ALA A 90 -1.73 -3.46 5.73
CA ALA A 90 -1.38 -4.51 6.68
C ALA A 90 -2.37 -4.61 7.85
N GLU A 91 -2.84 -3.47 8.39
CA GLU A 91 -3.89 -3.42 9.40
C GLU A 91 -5.21 -4.01 8.89
N LEU A 92 -5.60 -3.65 7.65
CA LEU A 92 -6.82 -4.14 7.02
C LEU A 92 -6.80 -5.65 6.80
N ARG A 93 -5.66 -6.20 6.37
CA ARG A 93 -5.45 -7.66 6.29
C ARG A 93 -5.56 -8.33 7.65
N ASN A 94 -5.15 -7.65 8.72
CA ASN A 94 -5.31 -8.19 10.06
C ASN A 94 -6.78 -8.22 10.47
N ALA A 95 -7.53 -7.14 10.22
CA ALA A 95 -8.98 -7.07 10.45
C ALA A 95 -9.74 -8.20 9.72
N GLU A 96 -9.38 -8.45 8.45
CA GLU A 96 -9.87 -9.60 7.66
C GLU A 96 -9.57 -10.93 8.37
N ARG A 97 -8.34 -11.17 8.81
CA ARG A 97 -7.95 -12.45 9.44
C ARG A 97 -8.65 -12.70 10.78
N VAL A 98 -8.85 -11.66 11.58
CA VAL A 98 -9.48 -11.79 12.91
C VAL A 98 -11.00 -11.64 12.86
N MET A 99 -11.57 -11.36 11.68
CA MET A 99 -13.01 -11.22 11.45
C MET A 99 -13.67 -10.17 12.37
N MET A 100 -12.98 -9.04 12.62
CA MET A 100 -13.50 -7.95 13.47
C MET A 100 -13.61 -6.64 12.70
N HIS A 101 -14.64 -5.85 13.05
CA HIS A 101 -14.91 -4.53 12.44
C HIS A 101 -14.95 -4.57 10.91
N LEU A 102 -15.46 -5.66 10.32
CA LEU A 102 -15.39 -5.93 8.87
C LEU A 102 -16.05 -4.83 8.02
N SER A 103 -17.14 -4.22 8.50
CA SER A 103 -17.79 -3.11 7.80
C SER A 103 -16.87 -1.89 7.72
N GLU A 104 -16.35 -1.44 8.86
CA GLU A 104 -15.43 -0.29 8.93
C GLU A 104 -14.14 -0.53 8.15
N ALA A 105 -13.60 -1.75 8.22
CA ALA A 105 -12.42 -2.16 7.46
C ALA A 105 -12.68 -2.14 5.95
N THR A 106 -13.86 -2.59 5.51
CA THR A 106 -14.27 -2.54 4.10
C THR A 106 -14.36 -1.10 3.59
N ASP A 107 -14.98 -0.20 4.36
CA ASP A 107 -15.10 1.20 3.98
C ASP A 107 -13.73 1.89 3.91
N LYS A 108 -12.84 1.61 4.88
CA LYS A 108 -11.46 2.09 4.87
C LYS A 108 -10.68 1.54 3.68
N ALA A 109 -10.88 0.28 3.30
CA ALA A 109 -10.23 -0.32 2.13
C ALA A 109 -10.66 0.35 0.81
N LYS A 110 -11.94 0.69 0.66
CA LYS A 110 -12.45 1.47 -0.50
C LYS A 110 -11.78 2.83 -0.59
N ALA A 111 -11.72 3.55 0.54
CA ALA A 111 -11.05 4.85 0.59
C ALA A 111 -9.57 4.76 0.20
N VAL A 112 -8.86 3.71 0.60
CA VAL A 112 -7.46 3.47 0.19
C VAL A 112 -7.34 3.24 -1.31
N VAL A 113 -8.25 2.48 -1.93
CA VAL A 113 -8.25 2.27 -3.39
C VAL A 113 -8.43 3.61 -4.13
N ASP A 114 -9.38 4.43 -3.68
CA ASP A 114 -9.63 5.75 -4.26
C ASP A 114 -8.43 6.69 -4.09
N GLU A 115 -7.80 6.67 -2.91
CA GLU A 115 -6.58 7.45 -2.62
C GLU A 115 -5.42 7.04 -3.54
N ILE A 116 -5.19 5.74 -3.72
CA ILE A 116 -4.15 5.23 -4.63
C ILE A 116 -4.42 5.69 -6.07
N GLN A 117 -5.68 5.67 -6.50
CA GLN A 117 -6.04 6.14 -7.84
C GLN A 117 -5.77 7.64 -8.01
N ALA A 118 -6.09 8.45 -7.00
CA ALA A 118 -5.79 9.89 -6.99
C ALA A 118 -4.27 10.16 -7.05
N GLN A 119 -3.45 9.30 -6.42
CA GLN A 119 -2.00 9.46 -6.41
C GLN A 119 -1.33 9.29 -7.79
N THR A 120 -2.04 8.73 -8.77
CA THR A 120 -1.55 8.63 -10.17
C THR A 120 -1.15 10.00 -10.73
N ALA A 121 -1.86 11.07 -10.36
CA ALA A 121 -1.52 12.43 -10.80
C ALA A 121 -0.17 12.91 -10.24
N GLU A 122 0.17 12.53 -9.01
CA GLU A 122 1.44 12.89 -8.38
C GLU A 122 2.61 12.14 -9.02
N LEU A 123 2.41 10.85 -9.34
CA LEU A 123 3.40 10.05 -10.07
C LEU A 123 3.74 10.69 -11.43
N VAL A 124 2.75 11.23 -12.15
CA VAL A 124 2.97 11.96 -13.41
C VAL A 124 3.77 13.24 -13.22
N LYS A 125 3.55 13.99 -12.12
CA LYS A 125 4.36 15.19 -11.82
C LYS A 125 5.81 14.82 -11.53
N ILE A 126 6.04 13.76 -10.77
CA ILE A 126 7.38 13.28 -10.45
C ILE A 126 8.07 12.78 -11.72
N GLN A 127 7.38 12.06 -12.60
CA GLN A 127 7.91 11.66 -13.92
C GLN A 127 8.35 12.88 -14.74
N LYS A 128 7.51 13.92 -14.83
CA LYS A 128 7.90 15.16 -15.53
C LYS A 128 9.12 15.81 -14.91
N SER A 129 9.25 15.80 -13.57
CA SER A 129 10.44 16.30 -12.89
C SER A 129 11.68 15.45 -13.19
N ALA A 130 11.52 14.13 -13.32
CA ALA A 130 12.58 13.22 -13.71
C ALA A 130 13.04 13.52 -15.15
N ASP A 131 12.11 13.64 -16.10
CA ASP A 131 12.41 13.95 -17.50
C ASP A 131 13.19 15.27 -17.63
N ASN A 132 12.72 16.33 -16.95
CA ASN A 132 13.39 17.62 -16.93
C ASN A 132 14.82 17.54 -16.36
N LEU A 133 15.06 16.67 -15.38
CA LEU A 133 16.37 16.47 -14.77
C LEU A 133 17.30 15.68 -15.71
N MET A 134 16.79 14.62 -16.34
CA MET A 134 17.52 13.76 -17.28
C MET A 134 18.08 14.54 -18.48
N GLU A 135 17.37 15.59 -18.94
CA GLU A 135 17.87 16.49 -19.99
C GLU A 135 19.14 17.27 -19.62
N ALA A 136 19.47 17.40 -18.34
CA ALA A 136 20.54 18.27 -17.84
C ALA A 136 21.77 17.52 -17.26
N ILE A 137 21.71 16.18 -17.17
CA ILE A 137 22.70 15.33 -16.50
C ILE A 137 23.37 14.36 -17.51
N SER A 138 24.37 13.59 -17.06
CA SER A 138 25.00 12.59 -17.94
C SER A 138 24.04 11.42 -18.24
N GLU A 139 24.33 10.63 -19.27
CA GLU A 139 23.53 9.45 -19.63
C GLU A 139 23.50 8.42 -18.49
N GLU A 140 24.63 8.23 -17.80
CA GLU A 140 24.73 7.33 -16.64
C GLU A 140 23.92 7.83 -15.44
N GLU A 141 23.92 9.14 -15.19
CA GLU A 141 23.10 9.74 -14.13
C GLU A 141 21.61 9.68 -14.49
N ALA A 142 21.27 9.89 -15.77
CA ALA A 142 19.90 9.78 -16.27
C ALA A 142 19.36 8.35 -16.13
N GLN A 143 20.19 7.35 -16.39
CA GLN A 143 19.84 5.95 -16.18
C GLN A 143 19.49 5.67 -14.70
N GLN A 144 20.24 6.23 -13.74
CA GLN A 144 19.93 6.08 -12.31
C GLN A 144 18.60 6.76 -11.92
N VAL A 145 18.31 7.94 -12.49
CA VAL A 145 17.03 8.63 -12.29
C VAL A 145 15.87 7.79 -12.85
N GLN A 146 16.06 7.20 -14.03
CA GLN A 146 15.07 6.33 -14.67
C GLN A 146 14.81 5.06 -13.86
N GLU A 147 15.85 4.37 -13.38
CA GLU A 147 15.73 3.19 -12.53
C GLU A 147 14.96 3.49 -11.23
N LYS A 148 15.22 4.65 -10.62
CA LYS A 148 14.49 5.11 -9.44
C LYS A 148 13.01 5.34 -9.74
N MET A 149 12.69 5.94 -10.88
CA MET A 149 11.30 6.12 -11.33
C MET A 149 10.60 4.80 -11.60
N ASP A 150 11.28 3.86 -12.26
CA ASP A 150 10.72 2.55 -12.55
C ASP A 150 10.45 1.76 -11.26
N SER A 151 11.35 1.83 -10.27
CA SER A 151 11.14 1.24 -8.95
C SER A 151 9.88 1.78 -8.27
N LEU A 152 9.67 3.11 -8.29
CA LEU A 152 8.46 3.74 -7.73
C LEU A 152 7.20 3.30 -8.48
N ARG A 153 7.25 3.27 -9.81
CA ARG A 153 6.11 2.84 -10.64
C ARG A 153 5.71 1.40 -10.34
N ILE A 154 6.70 0.49 -10.26
CA ILE A 154 6.47 -0.91 -9.91
C ILE A 154 5.81 -1.01 -8.52
N ARG A 155 6.34 -0.27 -7.54
CA ARG A 155 5.80 -0.29 -6.17
C ARG A 155 4.37 0.24 -6.11
N CYS A 156 4.05 1.33 -6.81
CA CYS A 156 2.67 1.83 -6.93
C CYS A 156 1.73 0.81 -7.58
N SER A 157 2.17 0.13 -8.65
CA SER A 157 1.37 -0.92 -9.30
C SER A 157 1.11 -2.10 -8.38
N VAL A 158 2.13 -2.57 -7.66
CA VAL A 158 1.98 -3.64 -6.66
C VAL A 158 1.02 -3.21 -5.55
N LEU A 159 1.15 -1.97 -5.06
CA LEU A 159 0.26 -1.42 -4.03
C LEU A 159 -1.20 -1.37 -4.48
N SER A 160 -1.44 -0.93 -5.72
CA SER A 160 -2.77 -0.90 -6.34
C SER A 160 -3.39 -2.29 -6.41
N LEU A 161 -2.67 -3.28 -6.95
CA LEU A 161 -3.14 -4.68 -7.01
C LEU A 161 -3.41 -5.24 -5.61
N SER A 162 -2.49 -4.99 -4.68
CA SER A 162 -2.59 -5.40 -3.27
C SER A 162 -3.83 -4.81 -2.59
N SER A 163 -4.14 -3.54 -2.84
CA SER A 163 -5.30 -2.87 -2.24
C SER A 163 -6.62 -3.45 -2.73
N LEU A 164 -6.71 -3.78 -4.02
CA LEU A 164 -7.90 -4.40 -4.62
C LEU A 164 -8.13 -5.82 -4.08
N ASP A 165 -7.07 -6.62 -3.93
CA ASP A 165 -7.15 -7.97 -3.31
C ASP A 165 -7.65 -7.88 -1.86
N VAL A 166 -7.12 -6.94 -1.07
CA VAL A 166 -7.56 -6.74 0.33
C VAL A 166 -9.03 -6.31 0.40
N LEU A 167 -9.45 -5.38 -0.46
CA LEU A 167 -10.84 -4.95 -0.52
C LEU A 167 -11.76 -6.12 -0.86
N GLN A 168 -11.43 -6.89 -1.90
CA GLN A 168 -12.23 -8.04 -2.32
C GLN A 168 -12.39 -9.07 -1.19
N ARG A 169 -11.30 -9.37 -0.46
CA ARG A 169 -11.33 -10.32 0.67
C ARG A 169 -12.19 -9.81 1.83
N LEU A 170 -12.10 -8.52 2.14
CA LEU A 170 -12.92 -7.90 3.19
C LEU A 170 -14.41 -7.91 2.83
N GLU A 171 -14.76 -7.62 1.57
CA GLU A 171 -16.15 -7.70 1.09
C GLU A 171 -16.71 -9.12 1.18
N GLN A 172 -15.92 -10.13 0.79
CA GLN A 172 -16.30 -11.54 0.94
C GLN A 172 -16.49 -11.94 2.41
N ALA A 173 -15.59 -11.52 3.30
CA ALA A 173 -15.68 -11.77 4.73
C ALA A 173 -16.91 -11.10 5.36
N LEU A 174 -17.21 -9.85 4.98
CA LEU A 174 -18.37 -9.10 5.46
C LEU A 174 -19.69 -9.73 5.01
N GLU A 175 -19.78 -10.15 3.75
CA GLU A 175 -20.96 -10.84 3.23
C GLU A 175 -21.22 -12.16 3.98
N ALA A 176 -20.17 -12.96 4.19
CA ALA A 176 -20.26 -14.19 4.97
C ALA A 176 -20.72 -13.93 6.43
N SER A 177 -20.15 -12.91 7.08
CA SER A 177 -20.52 -12.51 8.44
C SER A 177 -21.98 -12.04 8.54
N SER A 178 -22.45 -11.27 7.55
CA SER A 178 -23.82 -10.74 7.51
C SER A 178 -24.85 -11.87 7.35
N ARG A 179 -24.58 -12.82 6.45
CA ARG A 179 -25.42 -14.01 6.27
C ARG A 179 -25.51 -14.85 7.53
N CYS A 180 -24.41 -15.00 8.26
CA CYS A 180 -24.36 -15.74 9.53
C CYS A 180 -25.19 -15.05 10.62
N THR A 181 -25.04 -13.72 10.77
CA THR A 181 -25.77 -12.92 11.76
C THR A 181 -27.28 -12.95 11.53
N SER A 182 -27.72 -12.80 10.27
CA SER A 182 -29.15 -12.89 9.94
C SER A 182 -29.72 -14.27 10.29
N SER A 183 -29.01 -15.36 9.98
CA SER A 183 -29.44 -16.72 10.35
C SER A 183 -29.51 -16.90 11.87
N GLN A 184 -28.58 -16.28 12.62
CA GLN A 184 -28.56 -16.30 14.07
C GLN A 184 -29.80 -15.56 14.65
N GLU A 185 -30.10 -14.36 14.16
CA GLU A 185 -31.24 -13.56 14.64
C GLU A 185 -32.57 -14.28 14.41
N ASP A 186 -32.75 -14.88 13.24
CA ASP A 186 -33.93 -15.69 12.90
C ASP A 186 -34.13 -16.84 13.91
N LEU A 187 -33.05 -17.55 14.27
CA LEU A 187 -33.08 -18.62 15.26
C LEU A 187 -33.41 -18.09 16.66
N HIS A 188 -32.83 -16.96 17.09
CA HIS A 188 -33.10 -16.37 18.41
C HIS A 188 -34.55 -15.91 18.55
N LEU A 189 -35.08 -15.22 17.53
CA LEU A 189 -36.47 -14.77 17.53
C LEU A 189 -37.43 -15.95 17.57
N TRP A 190 -37.09 -17.02 16.86
CA TRP A 190 -37.84 -18.26 16.87
C TRP A 190 -37.82 -18.95 18.25
N LEU A 191 -36.64 -19.12 18.86
CA LEU A 191 -36.49 -19.73 20.18
C LEU A 191 -37.27 -18.94 21.25
N GLY A 192 -37.11 -17.61 21.30
CA GLY A 192 -37.82 -16.76 22.24
C GLY A 192 -39.34 -16.70 22.02
N ARG A 193 -39.82 -17.06 20.82
CA ARG A 193 -41.26 -17.29 20.59
C ARG A 193 -41.69 -18.61 21.24
N ILE A 194 -40.97 -19.71 20.97
CA ILE A 194 -41.26 -21.05 21.51
C ILE A 194 -41.24 -21.05 23.04
N GLU A 195 -40.26 -20.41 23.66
CA GLU A 195 -40.16 -20.29 25.13
C GLU A 195 -41.41 -19.63 25.74
N ARG A 196 -41.89 -18.55 25.14
CA ARG A 196 -43.10 -17.85 25.61
C ARG A 196 -44.36 -18.68 25.45
N GLU A 197 -44.45 -19.48 24.38
CA GLU A 197 -45.58 -20.37 24.13
C GLU A 197 -45.58 -21.56 25.10
N LEU A 198 -44.41 -22.16 25.38
CA LEU A 198 -44.26 -23.23 26.38
C LEU A 198 -44.54 -22.75 27.81
N LEU A 199 -44.03 -21.57 28.19
CA LEU A 199 -44.28 -20.98 29.50
C LEU A 199 -45.72 -20.44 29.63
N GLY A 200 -46.32 -19.97 28.53
CA GLY A 200 -47.71 -19.52 28.48
C GLY A 200 -48.73 -20.66 28.59
N ALA A 201 -48.41 -21.84 28.03
CA ALA A 201 -49.22 -23.05 28.16
C ALA A 201 -49.30 -23.59 29.60
N ALA A 202 -48.35 -23.21 30.47
CA ALA A 202 -48.41 -23.57 31.90
C ALA A 202 -49.41 -22.73 32.71
N GLY A 203 -49.94 -21.63 32.16
CA GLY A 203 -50.80 -20.68 32.86
C GLY A 203 -52.25 -20.54 32.36
N ALA A 204 -52.60 -21.07 31.19
CA ALA A 204 -53.93 -20.90 30.60
C ALA A 204 -54.61 -22.25 30.33
N GLN A 205 -55.87 -22.36 30.74
CA GLN A 205 -56.73 -23.54 30.53
C GLN A 205 -56.79 -23.89 29.05
N THR A 206 -56.23 -25.05 28.70
CA THR A 206 -56.15 -25.61 27.35
C THR A 206 -57.53 -25.82 26.74
N HIS A 207 -57.85 -25.06 25.70
CA HIS A 207 -58.91 -25.40 24.75
C HIS A 207 -58.30 -26.13 23.55
N SER A 208 -59.07 -27.03 22.94
CA SER A 208 -58.68 -27.97 21.86
C SER A 208 -57.95 -27.36 20.63
N GLY A 209 -57.93 -26.04 20.47
CA GLY A 209 -57.15 -25.35 19.44
C GLY A 209 -55.65 -25.23 19.73
N ASP A 210 -55.24 -25.19 21.01
CA ASP A 210 -53.84 -25.02 21.42
C ASP A 210 -52.99 -26.28 21.18
N ALA A 211 -53.60 -27.47 21.23
CA ALA A 211 -52.92 -28.74 20.97
C ALA A 211 -52.49 -28.88 19.50
N VAL A 212 -53.22 -28.26 18.57
CA VAL A 212 -52.90 -28.28 17.13
C VAL A 212 -51.78 -27.28 16.80
N LEU A 213 -51.75 -26.12 17.46
CA LEU A 213 -50.63 -25.18 17.40
C LEU A 213 -49.35 -25.79 17.96
N CYS A 214 -49.42 -26.44 19.13
CA CYS A 214 -48.28 -27.13 19.74
C CYS A 214 -47.71 -28.26 18.86
N ALA A 215 -48.55 -28.98 18.10
CA ALA A 215 -48.10 -30.02 17.18
C ALA A 215 -47.42 -29.45 15.92
N ALA A 216 -47.99 -28.37 15.34
CA ALA A 216 -47.37 -27.67 14.22
C ALA A 216 -46.05 -27.00 14.62
N GLU A 217 -45.96 -26.50 15.85
CA GLU A 217 -44.77 -25.86 16.42
C GLU A 217 -43.69 -26.86 16.80
N LYS A 218 -44.06 -28.04 17.33
CA LYS A 218 -43.16 -29.19 17.47
C LYS A 218 -42.61 -29.65 16.12
N GLN A 219 -43.45 -29.75 15.10
CA GLN A 219 -43.01 -30.10 13.75
C GLN A 219 -42.04 -29.03 13.18
N ARG A 220 -42.20 -27.76 13.59
CA ARG A 220 -41.30 -26.67 13.21
C ARG A 220 -39.96 -26.71 13.98
N LEU A 221 -39.96 -27.13 15.24
CA LEU A 221 -38.76 -27.46 16.02
C LEU A 221 -37.97 -28.58 15.37
N GLU A 222 -38.66 -29.66 14.99
CA GLU A 222 -38.07 -30.76 14.25
C GLU A 222 -37.48 -30.28 12.92
N GLN A 223 -38.15 -29.39 12.18
CA GLN A 223 -37.60 -28.78 10.97
C GLN A 223 -36.38 -27.88 11.22
N ALA A 224 -36.36 -27.10 12.30
CA ALA A 224 -35.22 -26.26 12.66
C ALA A 224 -34.00 -27.12 13.05
N VAL A 225 -34.21 -28.16 13.87
CA VAL A 225 -33.18 -29.16 14.19
C VAL A 225 -32.71 -29.88 12.93
N VAL A 226 -33.61 -30.22 12.00
CA VAL A 226 -33.24 -30.82 10.70
C VAL A 226 -32.42 -29.85 9.86
N LYS A 227 -32.70 -28.54 9.88
CA LYS A 227 -31.89 -27.53 9.19
C LYS A 227 -30.50 -27.41 9.81
N GLU A 228 -30.41 -27.38 11.14
CA GLU A 228 -29.13 -27.37 11.85
C GLU A 228 -28.32 -28.65 11.57
N MET A 229 -28.96 -29.81 11.62
CA MET A 229 -28.34 -31.10 11.26
C MET A 229 -27.93 -31.14 9.79
N ALA A 230 -28.73 -30.56 8.89
CA ALA A 230 -28.36 -30.44 7.48
C ALA A 230 -27.17 -29.50 7.29
N TRP A 231 -27.12 -28.39 8.03
CA TRP A 231 -25.95 -27.51 8.05
C TRP A 231 -24.72 -28.25 8.59
N PHE A 232 -24.81 -28.97 9.72
CA PHE A 232 -23.72 -29.80 10.25
C PHE A 232 -23.22 -30.83 9.22
N ASN A 233 -24.13 -31.50 8.53
CA ASN A 233 -23.78 -32.48 7.49
C ASN A 233 -23.09 -31.80 6.29
N ASN A 234 -23.59 -30.66 5.84
CA ASN A 234 -22.99 -29.90 4.75
C ASN A 234 -21.61 -29.36 5.12
N THR A 235 -21.47 -28.83 6.34
CA THR A 235 -20.20 -28.36 6.90
C THR A 235 -19.21 -29.50 7.04
N ALA A 236 -19.64 -30.68 7.52
CA ALA A 236 -18.80 -31.88 7.59
C ALA A 236 -18.33 -32.34 6.20
N LEU A 237 -19.22 -32.32 5.19
CA LEU A 237 -18.87 -32.62 3.81
C LEU A 237 -17.89 -31.59 3.21
N SER A 238 -18.07 -30.31 3.51
CA SER A 238 -17.14 -29.25 3.10
C SER A 238 -15.77 -29.40 3.77
N LEU A 239 -15.72 -29.76 5.07
CA LEU A 239 -14.47 -30.08 5.77
C LEU A 239 -13.76 -31.31 5.18
N GLU A 240 -14.51 -32.32 4.75
CA GLU A 240 -13.94 -33.50 4.09
C GLU A 240 -13.37 -33.15 2.69
N LYS A 241 -13.99 -32.20 1.97
CA LYS A 241 -13.45 -31.66 0.71
C LYS A 241 -12.20 -30.80 0.92
N LEU A 242 -12.11 -30.08 2.04
CA LEU A 242 -10.94 -29.27 2.42
C LEU A 242 -9.75 -30.13 2.88
N LYS A 243 -9.98 -31.40 3.19
CA LYS A 243 -8.94 -32.37 3.56
C LYS A 243 -8.04 -32.75 2.38
N THR A 244 -8.55 -32.68 1.16
CA THR A 244 -7.74 -32.87 -0.05
C THR A 244 -7.05 -31.54 -0.39
N THR A 245 -5.78 -31.43 -0.01
CA THR A 245 -4.93 -30.30 -0.41
C THR A 245 -4.56 -30.42 -1.88
N ASP A 246 -5.17 -29.57 -2.70
CA ASP A 246 -4.74 -29.31 -4.07
C ASP A 246 -3.56 -28.34 -4.05
N LEU A 247 -2.61 -28.49 -4.97
CA LEU A 247 -1.42 -27.62 -5.07
C LEU A 247 -1.65 -26.42 -6.00
N ASP A 248 -2.82 -26.31 -6.63
CA ASP A 248 -3.21 -25.16 -7.43
C ASP A 248 -3.40 -23.90 -6.55
N PRO A 249 -2.69 -22.79 -6.80
CA PRO A 249 -2.75 -21.58 -5.97
C PRO A 249 -4.14 -20.94 -5.86
N LYS A 250 -4.97 -21.05 -6.90
CA LYS A 250 -6.32 -20.50 -6.92
C LYS A 250 -7.25 -21.35 -6.06
N VAL A 251 -7.15 -22.67 -6.19
CA VAL A 251 -7.88 -23.63 -5.34
C VAL A 251 -7.47 -23.47 -3.89
N ILE A 252 -6.18 -23.27 -3.58
CA ILE A 252 -5.71 -23.02 -2.20
C ILE A 252 -6.31 -21.73 -1.63
N ALA A 253 -6.37 -20.65 -2.41
CA ALA A 253 -6.96 -19.39 -1.96
C ALA A 253 -8.47 -19.53 -1.68
N ASP A 254 -9.18 -20.24 -2.56
CA ASP A 254 -10.61 -20.53 -2.41
C ASP A 254 -10.85 -21.44 -1.18
N GLN A 255 -10.04 -22.50 -1.01
CA GLN A 255 -10.10 -23.39 0.17
C GLN A 255 -9.79 -22.65 1.48
N LEU A 256 -8.84 -21.72 1.48
CA LEU A 256 -8.52 -20.91 2.66
C LEU A 256 -9.66 -19.94 3.01
N ASN A 257 -10.33 -19.37 2.00
CA ASN A 257 -11.50 -18.53 2.19
C ASN A 257 -12.69 -19.34 2.73
N GLU A 258 -12.95 -20.52 2.16
CA GLU A 258 -13.95 -21.46 2.66
C GLU A 258 -13.66 -21.89 4.11
N GLN A 259 -12.39 -22.17 4.46
CA GLN A 259 -12.01 -22.45 5.85
C GLN A 259 -12.31 -21.30 6.81
N LYS A 260 -12.04 -20.04 6.41
CA LYS A 260 -12.34 -18.87 7.25
C LYS A 260 -13.83 -18.71 7.47
N ILE A 261 -14.64 -18.86 6.43
CA ILE A 261 -16.10 -18.80 6.50
C ILE A 261 -16.62 -19.90 7.44
N LEU A 262 -16.17 -21.14 7.24
CA LEU A 262 -16.54 -22.27 8.09
C LEU A 262 -16.15 -22.06 9.56
N ALA A 263 -14.99 -21.47 9.84
CA ALA A 263 -14.56 -21.18 11.20
C ALA A 263 -15.50 -20.19 11.91
N VAL A 264 -15.97 -19.16 11.20
CA VAL A 264 -16.97 -18.22 11.73
C VAL A 264 -18.30 -18.91 11.98
N GLU A 265 -18.76 -19.73 11.02
CA GLU A 265 -20.01 -20.46 11.16
C GLU A 265 -19.97 -21.46 12.34
N ILE A 266 -18.87 -22.21 12.53
CA ILE A 266 -18.71 -23.16 13.65
C ILE A 266 -18.82 -22.46 15.01
N LEU A 267 -18.19 -21.28 15.17
CA LEU A 267 -18.27 -20.52 16.41
C LEU A 267 -19.71 -20.06 16.70
N GLN A 268 -20.44 -19.66 15.66
CA GLN A 268 -21.82 -19.22 15.79
C GLN A 268 -22.76 -20.38 16.18
N HIS A 269 -22.59 -21.53 15.53
CA HIS A 269 -23.37 -22.72 15.80
C HIS A 269 -23.13 -23.29 17.20
N LYS A 270 -21.87 -23.24 17.67
CA LYS A 270 -21.54 -23.56 19.06
C LYS A 270 -22.31 -22.68 20.05
N PHE A 271 -22.34 -21.37 19.82
CA PHE A 271 -23.09 -20.44 20.68
C PHE A 271 -24.59 -20.71 20.66
N ASN A 272 -25.15 -21.01 19.48
CA ASN A 272 -26.57 -21.35 19.33
C ASN A 272 -26.92 -22.63 20.11
N ILE A 273 -26.08 -23.66 20.04
CA ILE A 273 -26.26 -24.92 20.79
C ILE A 273 -26.18 -24.68 22.29
N GLU A 274 -25.17 -23.95 22.78
CA GLU A 274 -25.01 -23.65 24.20
C GLU A 274 -26.23 -22.89 24.77
N LYS A 275 -26.87 -22.06 23.94
CA LYS A 275 -28.10 -21.37 24.32
C LYS A 275 -29.32 -22.29 24.28
N MET A 276 -29.48 -23.12 23.25
CA MET A 276 -30.55 -24.13 23.17
C MET A 276 -30.51 -25.09 24.37
N VAL A 277 -29.32 -25.50 24.80
CA VAL A 277 -29.11 -26.33 25.99
C VAL A 277 -29.59 -25.61 27.26
N LYS A 278 -29.23 -24.34 27.45
CA LYS A 278 -29.69 -23.54 28.61
C LYS A 278 -31.22 -23.39 28.66
N ILE A 279 -31.88 -23.36 27.51
CA ILE A 279 -33.33 -23.25 27.43
C ILE A 279 -33.99 -24.59 27.78
N ALA A 280 -33.42 -25.69 27.29
CA ALA A 280 -33.84 -27.04 27.67
C ALA A 280 -33.65 -27.35 29.16
N GLU A 281 -32.71 -26.70 29.84
CA GLU A 281 -32.51 -26.80 31.29
C GLU A 281 -33.53 -26.00 32.13
N ILE A 282 -34.28 -25.07 31.51
CA ILE A 282 -35.28 -24.21 32.16
C ILE A 282 -36.72 -24.75 31.95
N LEU A 283 -36.90 -25.67 30.99
CA LEU A 283 -38.13 -26.44 30.75
C LEU A 283 -38.21 -27.70 31.63
#